data_AF-A0A816TV66-F1
#
_entry.id   AF-A0A816TV66-F1
#
_cell.length_a   1.000
_cell.length_b   1.000
_cell.length_c   1.000
_cell.angle_alpha   90.00
_cell.angle_beta   90.00
_cell.angle_gamma   90.00
#
_symmetry.space_group_name_H-M   'P 1'
#
loop_
_entity.id
_entity.type
_entity.pdbx_description
1 polymer ?
#
loop_
_entity_poly.entity_id
_entity_poly.type
_entity_poly.pdbx_seq_one_letter_code
_entity_poly.pdbx_strand_id
1 'polypeptide(L)' 'MFSLLVHIPANAKWTQNGVTIAGGHGQGGATNQLNHPWGLFIDDDQTVVIADFWNHRIMQWK' A
#
# COMPACT_ATOMS: atom_id res chain seq x y z
N MET A 1 25.22 -8.03 -27.81
CA MET A 1 24.26 -7.30 -26.95
C MET A 1 23.12 -8.26 -26.64
N PHE A 2 23.04 -8.80 -25.42
CA PHE A 2 21.96 -9.71 -25.02
C PHE A 2 20.89 -8.91 -24.30
N SER A 3 19.70 -8.84 -24.88
CA SER A 3 18.49 -8.37 -24.20
C SER A 3 18.01 -9.49 -23.28
N LEU A 4 18.07 -9.28 -21.96
CA LEU A 4 17.45 -10.19 -21.00
C LEU A 4 15.94 -10.00 -21.07
N LEU A 5 15.24 -10.89 -21.76
CA LEU A 5 13.78 -10.95 -21.68
C LEU A 5 13.43 -11.47 -20.29
N VAL A 6 12.85 -10.63 -19.44
CA VAL A 6 12.35 -11.06 -18.14
C VAL A 6 11.18 -12.04 -18.38
N HIS A 7 11.42 -13.33 -18.17
CA HIS A 7 10.38 -14.37 -18.26
C HIS A 7 9.72 -14.52 -16.89
N ILE A 8 8.56 -13.90 -16.68
CA ILE A 8 7.76 -14.10 -15.48
C ILE A 8 6.82 -15.29 -15.71
N PRO A 9 6.97 -16.39 -14.95
CA PRO A 9 6.13 -17.57 -15.14
C PRO A 9 4.68 -17.27 -14.72
N ALA A 10 3.72 -17.90 -15.41
CA ALA A 10 2.29 -17.69 -15.18
C ALA A 10 1.82 -18.00 -13.74
N ASN A 11 2.61 -18.78 -13.00
CA ASN A 11 2.34 -19.15 -11.60
C ASN A 11 3.24 -18.41 -10.60
N ALA A 12 3.93 -17.34 -11.02
CA ALA A 12 4.71 -16.51 -10.12
C ALA A 12 3.84 -16.07 -8.94
N LYS A 13 4.25 -16.47 -7.73
CA LYS A 13 3.65 -16.00 -6.49
C LYS A 13 4.67 -15.12 -5.78
N TRP A 14 4.18 -14.08 -5.11
CA TRP A 14 4.97 -13.37 -4.11
C TRP A 14 5.43 -14.39 -3.06
N THR A 15 6.74 -14.44 -2.82
CA THR A 15 7.33 -15.37 -1.85
C THR A 15 7.39 -14.79 -0.44
N GLN A 16 7.14 -13.48 -0.30
CA GLN A 16 7.15 -12.79 0.98
C GLN A 16 5.76 -12.76 1.62
N ASN A 17 5.72 -12.94 2.93
CA ASN A 17 4.54 -12.69 3.73
C ASN A 17 4.28 -11.18 3.77
N GLY A 18 3.06 -10.76 3.41
CA GLY A 18 2.64 -9.37 3.54
C GLY A 18 2.38 -9.00 5.00
N VAL A 19 2.63 -7.74 5.35
CA VAL A 19 2.29 -7.18 6.66
C VAL A 19 1.37 -5.97 6.43
N THR A 20 0.36 -5.80 7.27
CA THR A 20 -0.49 -4.61 7.23
C THR A 20 0.28 -3.43 7.83
N ILE A 21 0.56 -2.42 7.01
CA ILE A 21 1.30 -1.21 7.42
C ILE A 21 0.40 0.00 7.65
N ALA A 22 -0.85 -0.04 7.19
CA ALA A 22 -1.84 1.01 7.41
C ALA A 22 -3.25 0.44 7.49
N GLY A 23 -4.07 0.96 8.39
CA GLY A 23 -5.44 0.49 8.63
C GLY A 23 -5.50 -0.84 9.37
N GLY A 24 -6.20 -1.83 8.79
CA GLY A 24 -6.31 -3.20 9.33
C GLY A 24 -7.38 -3.41 10.40
N HIS A 25 -8.09 -2.36 10.83
CA HIS A 25 -9.10 -2.42 11.91
C HIS A 25 -10.51 -2.09 11.43
N GLY A 26 -10.81 -2.45 10.18
CA GLY A 26 -12.08 -2.15 9.53
C GLY A 26 -12.21 -0.71 9.06
N GLN A 27 -13.37 -0.41 8.47
CA GLN A 27 -13.69 0.91 7.96
C GLN A 27 -14.03 1.88 9.11
N GLY A 28 -13.49 3.09 9.08
CA GLY A 28 -13.82 4.11 10.07
C GLY A 28 -12.85 5.29 10.09
N GLY A 29 -13.03 6.19 11.07
CA GLY A 29 -12.30 7.45 11.21
C GLY A 29 -11.16 7.45 12.22
N ALA A 30 -10.97 6.35 12.96
CA ALA A 30 -9.86 6.26 13.93
C ALA A 30 -8.49 6.31 13.23
N THR A 31 -7.43 6.54 14.00
CA THR A 31 -6.06 6.61 13.48
C THR A 31 -5.58 5.27 12.90
N ASN A 32 -6.15 4.15 13.35
CA ASN A 32 -5.87 2.80 12.85
C ASN A 32 -6.92 2.28 11.85
N GLN A 33 -7.76 3.17 11.31
CA GLN A 33 -8.81 2.85 10.34
C GLN A 33 -8.68 3.74 9.10
N LEU A 34 -9.25 3.25 7.99
CA LEU A 34 -9.36 3.98 6.72
C LEU A 34 -10.80 3.88 6.22
N ASN A 35 -11.22 4.78 5.34
CA ASN A 35 -12.56 4.86 4.79
C ASN A 35 -12.53 5.18 3.28
N HIS A 36 -12.59 4.11 2.47
CA HIS A 36 -12.33 4.10 1.02
C HIS A 36 -11.08 4.91 0.60
N PRO A 37 -9.87 4.44 0.94
CA PRO A 37 -8.66 5.09 0.45
C PRO A 37 -8.56 5.00 -1.08
N TRP A 38 -8.22 6.10 -1.76
CA TRP A 38 -8.18 6.16 -3.24
C TRP A 38 -6.76 6.34 -3.82
N GLY A 39 -5.83 6.84 -3.01
CA GLY A 39 -4.46 7.10 -3.43
C GLY A 39 -3.47 6.63 -2.38
N LEU A 40 -2.34 6.11 -2.85
CA LEU A 40 -1.20 5.65 -2.05
C LEU A 40 0.09 6.17 -2.68
N PHE A 41 0.95 6.77 -1.86
CA PHE A 41 2.32 7.12 -2.21
C PHE A 41 3.25 6.63 -1.11
N ILE A 42 4.45 6.20 -1.48
CA ILE A 42 5.50 5.78 -0.55
C ILE A 42 6.74 6.60 -0.91
N ASP A 43 7.29 7.32 0.05
CA ASP A 43 8.53 8.09 -0.14
C ASP A 43 9.79 7.26 0.09
N ASP A 44 10.95 7.86 -0.18
CA ASP A 44 12.26 7.21 -0.02
C ASP A 44 12.58 6.82 1.43
N ASP A 45 11.92 7.44 2.41
CA ASP A 45 12.02 7.15 3.84
C ASP A 45 11.03 6.06 4.31
N GLN A 46 10.36 5.38 3.36
CA GLN A 46 9.31 4.38 3.60
C GLN A 46 8.08 4.92 4.34
N THR A 47 7.87 6.23 4.31
CA THR A 47 6.63 6.83 4.80
C THR A 47 5.51 6.55 3.80
N VAL A 48 4.40 6.05 4.31
CA VAL A 48 3.20 5.76 3.54
C VAL A 48 2.23 6.93 3.66
N VAL A 49 1.88 7.54 2.54
CA VAL A 49 0.89 8.61 2.46
C VAL A 49 -0.36 8.10 1.76
N ILE A 50 -1.51 8.23 2.41
CA ILE A 50 -2.79 7.70 1.95
C ILE A 50 -3.82 8.82 1.84
N ALA A 51 -4.48 8.91 0.69
CA ALA A 51 -5.67 9.73 0.50
C ALA A 51 -6.90 8.97 1.01
N ASP A 52 -7.30 9.25 2.25
CA ASP A 52 -8.41 8.60 2.96
C ASP A 52 -9.73 9.31 2.64
N PHE A 53 -10.27 8.98 1.46
CA PHE A 53 -11.23 9.80 0.70
C PHE A 53 -12.48 10.19 1.49
N TRP A 54 -13.21 9.23 2.09
CA TRP A 54 -14.45 9.53 2.81
C TRP A 54 -14.23 10.10 4.21
N ASN A 55 -13.02 10.02 4.72
CA ASN A 55 -12.65 10.74 5.95
C ASN A 55 -12.15 12.16 5.66
N HIS A 56 -12.13 12.59 4.38
CA HIS A 56 -11.72 13.92 3.94
C HIS A 56 -10.34 14.33 4.48
N ARG A 57 -9.39 13.39 4.53
CA ARG A 57 -8.06 13.60 5.11
C ARG A 57 -6.96 12.91 4.31
N ILE A 58 -5.74 13.37 4.56
CA ILE A 58 -4.50 12.67 4.17
C ILE A 58 -3.90 12.06 5.43
N MET A 59 -3.54 10.78 5.38
CA MET A 59 -2.94 10.05 6.49
C MET A 59 -1.49 9.73 6.16
N GLN A 60 -0.60 9.93 7.13
CA GLN A 60 0.80 9.53 7.07
C GLN A 60 1.04 8.38 8.04
N TRP A 61 1.72 7.33 7.59
CA TRP A 61 2.05 6.13 8.36
C TRP A 61 3.53 5.81 8.22
N LYS A 62 4.14 5.36 9.31
CA LYS A 62 5.55 4.97 9.41
C LYS A 62 5.69 3.79 10.38
#